data_AF-A0A151JB20-F1
#
_entry.id   AF-A0A151JB20-F1
#
_cell.length_a   1.000
_cell.length_b   1.000
_cell.length_c   1.000
_cell.angle_alpha   90.00
_cell.angle_beta   90.00
_cell.angle_gamma   90.00
#
_symmetry.space_group_name_H-M   'P 1'
#
loop_
_entity.id
_entity.type
_entity.pdbx_description
1 polymer ?
#
loop_
_entity_poly.entity_id
_entity_poly.type
_entity_poly.pdbx_seq_one_letter_code
_entity_poly.pdbx_strand_id
1 'polypeptide(L)'
;MYRSRSKLFRYFVINGLLICLLYGATEAIVGVDECQATRVIHFLQYPGCVPKPIPSYACRGRCSSYLQVSGSKMWQMERSCMCCQESGEREASVSLFCPRAKPGEKKFRKMVTKAPLDCMCRPCTSVEEYAIIPQEIAGFADEGPFTTSAHFRRASGLQ
;
A
#
# COMPACT_ATOMS: atom_id res chain seq x y z
N MET A 1 -10.30 -43.97 -53.25
CA MET A 1 -11.11 -43.16 -52.30
C MET A 1 -10.26 -42.67 -51.11
N TYR A 2 -9.33 -41.72 -51.31
CA TYR A 2 -8.45 -41.22 -50.20
C TYR A 2 -8.46 -39.69 -50.05
N ARG A 3 -9.54 -39.02 -50.49
CA ARG A 3 -9.62 -37.55 -50.57
C ARG A 3 -10.53 -36.90 -49.52
N SER A 4 -11.27 -37.70 -48.74
CA SER A 4 -12.29 -37.20 -47.80
C SER A 4 -11.80 -37.04 -46.35
N ARG A 5 -10.85 -37.87 -45.89
CA ARG A 5 -10.31 -37.80 -44.51
C ARG A 5 -9.43 -36.57 -44.25
N SER A 6 -8.75 -36.05 -45.28
CA SER A 6 -7.85 -34.89 -45.17
C SER A 6 -8.59 -33.56 -44.94
N LYS A 7 -9.76 -33.38 -45.55
CA LYS A 7 -10.58 -32.17 -45.37
C LYS A 7 -11.18 -32.10 -43.96
N LEU A 8 -11.65 -33.24 -43.45
CA LEU A 8 -12.21 -33.33 -42.11
C LEU A 8 -11.13 -33.08 -41.04
N PHE A 9 -9.95 -33.67 -41.20
CA PHE A 9 -8.82 -33.44 -40.30
C PHE A 9 -8.36 -31.97 -40.31
N ARG A 10 -8.24 -31.35 -41.49
CA ARG A 10 -7.95 -29.90 -41.60
C ARG A 10 -9.00 -29.04 -40.90
N TYR A 11 -10.29 -29.40 -41.02
CA TYR A 11 -11.38 -28.66 -40.37
C TYR A 11 -11.29 -28.72 -38.84
N PHE A 12 -10.97 -29.89 -38.28
CA PHE A 12 -10.79 -30.06 -36.84
C PHE A 12 -9.55 -29.33 -36.31
N VAL A 13 -8.43 -29.36 -37.03
CA VAL A 13 -7.21 -28.62 -36.64
C VAL A 13 -7.44 -27.12 -36.67
N ILE A 14 -8.09 -26.59 -37.72
CA ILE A 14 -8.35 -25.16 -37.86
C ILE A 14 -9.34 -24.67 -36.77
N ASN A 15 -10.42 -25.40 -36.53
CA ASN A 15 -11.38 -25.04 -35.47
C ASN A 15 -10.78 -25.19 -34.07
N GLY A 16 -9.96 -26.21 -33.82
CA GLY A 16 -9.23 -26.35 -32.55
C GLY A 16 -8.28 -25.18 -32.30
N LEU A 17 -7.56 -24.74 -33.34
CA LEU A 17 -6.65 -23.60 -33.24
C LEU A 17 -7.42 -22.28 -33.01
N LEU A 18 -8.55 -22.09 -33.70
CA LEU A 18 -9.45 -20.94 -33.51
C LEU A 18 -10.04 -20.90 -32.08
N ILE A 19 -10.44 -22.04 -31.53
CA ILE A 19 -10.93 -22.13 -30.14
C ILE A 19 -9.80 -21.77 -29.17
N CYS A 20 -8.59 -22.29 -29.34
CA CYS A 20 -7.45 -21.92 -28.49
C CYS A 20 -7.11 -20.42 -28.56
N LEU A 21 -7.19 -19.81 -29.75
CA LEU A 21 -6.97 -18.37 -29.91
C LEU A 21 -8.08 -17.51 -29.29
N LEU A 22 -9.33 -17.99 -29.30
CA LEU A 22 -10.46 -17.28 -28.70
C LEU A 22 -10.51 -17.42 -27.17
N TYR A 23 -9.99 -18.51 -26.61
CA TYR A 23 -9.96 -18.75 -25.15
C TYR A 23 -8.67 -18.27 -24.45
N GLY A 24 -7.60 -17.95 -25.19
CA GLY A 24 -6.29 -17.61 -24.62
C GLY A 24 -6.09 -16.16 -24.17
N ALA A 25 -7.12 -15.30 -24.22
CA ALA A 25 -6.96 -13.85 -24.05
C ALA A 25 -7.86 -13.21 -22.99
N THR A 26 -8.26 -13.95 -21.95
CA THR A 26 -8.96 -13.37 -20.79
C THR A 26 -8.16 -13.55 -19.50
N GLU A 27 -6.94 -13.04 -19.47
CA GLU A 27 -6.34 -12.64 -18.20
C GLU A 27 -6.98 -11.30 -17.83
N ALA A 28 -8.07 -11.35 -17.06
CA ALA A 28 -8.57 -10.15 -16.41
C ALA A 28 -7.43 -9.60 -15.57
N ILE A 29 -7.07 -8.33 -15.78
CA ILE A 29 -6.08 -7.61 -14.98
C ILE A 29 -6.72 -7.34 -13.60
N VAL A 30 -6.98 -8.39 -12.82
CA VAL A 30 -7.12 -8.24 -11.39
C VAL A 30 -5.73 -7.82 -10.95
N GLY A 31 -5.58 -6.54 -10.57
CA GLY A 31 -4.33 -6.05 -10.01
C GLY A 31 -3.96 -6.93 -8.84
N VAL A 32 -3.03 -7.86 -9.06
CA VAL A 32 -2.60 -8.79 -8.01
C VAL A 32 -1.90 -7.96 -6.95
N ASP A 33 -2.33 -8.10 -5.70
CA ASP A 33 -1.65 -7.46 -4.58
C ASP A 33 -0.24 -8.03 -4.48
N GLU A 34 0.76 -7.15 -4.59
CA GLU A 34 2.17 -7.49 -4.52
C GLU A 34 2.76 -6.79 -3.31
N CYS A 35 2.77 -7.41 -2.13
CA CYS A 35 3.41 -6.83 -0.94
C CYS A 35 4.38 -7.84 -0.33
N GLN A 36 5.65 -7.44 -0.20
CA GLN A 36 6.70 -8.34 0.29
C GLN A 36 7.75 -7.63 1.14
N ALA A 37 8.35 -8.39 2.05
CA ALA A 37 9.52 -7.98 2.81
C ALA A 37 10.78 -8.04 1.94
N THR A 38 11.41 -6.89 1.72
CA THR A 38 12.63 -6.74 0.93
C THR A 38 13.84 -6.51 1.82
N ARG A 39 14.98 -7.10 1.47
CA ARG A 39 16.24 -6.90 2.22
C ARG A 39 16.82 -5.53 1.90
N VAL A 40 17.25 -4.81 2.93
CA VAL A 40 17.86 -3.49 2.81
C VAL A 40 19.04 -3.35 3.77
N ILE A 41 19.92 -2.39 3.50
CA ILE A 41 20.98 -1.99 4.44
C ILE A 41 20.56 -0.71 5.14
N HIS A 42 20.46 -0.77 6.47
CA HIS A 42 20.15 0.39 7.29
C HIS A 42 21.41 0.85 8.03
N PHE A 43 21.69 2.16 8.04
CA PHE A 43 22.81 2.73 8.78
C PHE A 43 22.35 3.22 10.14
N LEU A 44 22.79 2.56 11.21
CA LEU A 44 22.55 3.03 12.56
C LEU A 44 23.45 4.22 12.86
N GLN A 45 22.84 5.38 13.06
CA GLN A 45 23.52 6.61 13.43
C GLN A 45 23.15 6.99 14.86
N TYR A 46 24.17 7.26 15.67
CA TYR A 46 23.97 7.76 17.02
C TYR A 46 25.05 8.81 17.35
N PRO A 47 24.70 9.92 18.01
CA PRO A 47 25.64 10.98 18.33
C PRO A 47 26.87 10.47 19.10
N GLY A 48 28.06 10.80 18.61
CA GLY A 48 29.32 10.38 19.23
C GLY A 48 29.78 8.96 18.89
N CYS A 49 29.00 8.20 18.10
CA CYS A 49 29.34 6.86 17.64
C CYS A 49 29.61 6.80 16.14
N VAL A 50 30.40 5.81 15.73
CA VAL A 50 30.67 5.54 14.31
C VAL A 50 29.43 4.87 13.70
N PRO A 51 28.89 5.38 12.58
CA PRO A 51 27.75 4.77 11.91
C PRO A 51 28.03 3.30 11.56
N LYS A 52 27.06 2.42 11.85
CA LYS A 52 27.20 0.98 11.60
C LYS A 52 26.14 0.50 10.60
N PRO A 53 26.52 -0.04 9.43
CA PRO A 53 25.58 -0.68 8.53
C PRO A 53 25.07 -1.99 9.15
N ILE A 54 23.76 -2.20 9.10
CA ILE A 54 23.11 -3.43 9.53
C ILE A 54 22.22 -4.00 8.41
N PRO A 55 22.20 -5.32 8.21
CA PRO A 55 21.19 -5.94 7.37
C PRO A 55 19.83 -5.81 8.05
N SER A 56 18.83 -5.35 7.30
CA SER A 56 17.46 -5.16 7.77
C SER A 56 16.47 -5.50 6.65
N TYR A 57 15.19 -5.27 6.91
CA TYR A 57 14.10 -5.51 5.97
C TYR A 57 13.19 -4.29 5.89
N ALA A 58 12.53 -4.11 4.75
CA ALA A 58 11.55 -3.07 4.51
C ALA A 58 10.38 -3.63 3.70
N CYS A 59 9.16 -3.16 3.96
CA CYS A 59 7.99 -3.53 3.17
C CYS A 59 7.98 -2.74 1.86
N ARG A 60 7.87 -3.43 0.72
CA ARG A 60 7.77 -2.81 -0.59
C ARG A 60 6.72 -3.55 -1.41
N GLY A 61 5.83 -2.79 -2.04
CA GLY A 61 4.74 -3.40 -2.77
C GLY A 61 3.71 -2.45 -3.33
N ARG A 62 2.70 -3.03 -3.97
CA ARG A 62 1.46 -2.41 -4.44
C ARG A 62 0.30 -3.16 -3.82
N CYS A 63 -0.68 -2.41 -3.34
CA CYS A 63 -1.91 -2.93 -2.78
C CYS A 63 -3.10 -2.30 -3.49
N SER A 64 -4.15 -3.08 -3.67
CA SER A 64 -5.37 -2.65 -4.34
C SER A 64 -6.20 -1.79 -3.40
N SER A 65 -6.62 -0.63 -3.91
CA SER A 65 -7.48 0.32 -3.21
C SER A 65 -8.59 0.77 -4.16
N TYR A 66 -9.76 1.10 -3.61
CA TYR A 66 -10.88 1.62 -4.40
C TYR A 66 -11.54 2.81 -3.74
N LEU A 67 -12.17 3.63 -4.57
CA LEU A 67 -13.10 4.68 -4.19
C LEU A 67 -14.23 4.70 -5.21
N GLN A 68 -15.46 4.53 -4.75
CA GLN A 68 -16.64 4.44 -5.61
C GLN A 68 -17.86 5.04 -4.92
N VAL A 69 -18.94 5.28 -5.66
CA VAL A 69 -20.22 5.64 -5.07
C VAL A 69 -20.78 4.41 -4.33
N SER A 70 -21.29 4.60 -3.11
CA SER A 70 -21.85 3.50 -2.33
C SER A 70 -23.10 2.95 -3.01
N GLY A 71 -23.13 1.63 -3.22
CA GLY A 71 -24.28 0.95 -3.83
C GLY A 71 -25.57 0.99 -2.99
N SER A 72 -25.44 1.27 -1.69
CA SER A 72 -26.59 1.37 -0.76
C SER A 72 -27.01 2.81 -0.46
N LYS A 73 -26.09 3.78 -0.65
CA LYS A 73 -26.32 5.20 -0.37
C LYS A 73 -25.68 6.03 -1.47
N MET A 74 -26.49 6.38 -2.47
CA MET A 74 -26.09 7.13 -3.67
C MET A 74 -25.31 8.43 -3.36
N TRP A 75 -25.58 9.03 -2.20
CA TRP A 75 -24.99 10.27 -1.71
C TRP A 75 -23.68 10.08 -0.94
N GLN A 76 -23.27 8.84 -0.66
CA GLN A 76 -22.07 8.51 0.11
C GLN A 76 -21.04 7.82 -0.79
N MET A 77 -19.76 8.13 -0.56
CA MET A 77 -18.65 7.42 -1.19
C MET A 77 -18.22 6.25 -0.31
N GLU A 78 -17.93 5.11 -0.93
CA GLU A 78 -17.31 3.96 -0.27
C GLU A 78 -15.83 3.92 -0.65
N ARG A 79 -14.97 3.78 0.35
CA ARG A 79 -13.51 3.81 0.19
C ARG A 79 -12.87 2.64 0.90
N SER A 80 -11.93 1.99 0.21
CA SER A 80 -10.94 1.10 0.83
C SER A 80 -9.55 1.49 0.37
N CYS A 81 -8.68 1.84 1.32
CA CYS A 81 -7.30 2.23 1.04
C CYS A 81 -6.35 1.26 1.71
N MET A 82 -5.62 0.48 0.91
CA MET A 82 -4.70 -0.54 1.38
C MET A 82 -3.26 -0.08 1.19
N CYS A 83 -2.41 -0.38 2.17
CA CYS A 83 -1.00 -0.04 2.21
C CYS A 83 -0.19 -1.31 2.49
N CYS A 84 0.98 -1.44 1.86
CA CYS A 84 1.92 -2.52 2.16
C CYS A 84 2.62 -2.23 3.49
N GLN A 85 2.17 -2.87 4.57
CA GLN A 85 2.60 -2.61 5.95
C GLN A 85 3.14 -3.88 6.59
N GLU A 86 3.85 -3.72 7.70
CA GLU A 86 4.32 -4.82 8.52
C GLU A 86 3.15 -5.61 9.14
N SER A 87 3.26 -6.94 9.09
CA SER A 87 2.38 -7.87 9.82
C SER A 87 2.97 -8.30 11.16
N GLY A 88 4.28 -8.09 11.35
CA GLY A 88 4.98 -8.36 12.59
C GLY A 88 6.34 -7.69 12.65
N GLU A 89 6.90 -7.61 13.84
CA GLU A 89 8.20 -7.01 14.11
C GLU A 89 9.18 -8.05 14.67
N ARG A 90 10.46 -7.87 14.38
CA ARG A 90 11.56 -8.57 15.06
C ARG A 90 12.53 -7.55 15.63
N GLU A 91 13.10 -7.90 16.79
CA GLU A 91 14.09 -7.09 17.47
C GLU A 91 15.49 -7.70 17.32
N ALA A 92 16.51 -6.84 17.18
CA ALA A 92 17.91 -7.24 17.15
C ALA A 92 18.75 -6.29 18.00
N SER A 93 19.66 -6.86 18.79
CA SER A 93 20.62 -6.12 19.61
C SER A 93 21.92 -5.89 18.85
N VAL A 94 22.30 -4.63 18.64
CA VAL A 94 23.52 -4.22 17.92
C VAL A 94 24.40 -3.37 18.82
N SER A 95 25.68 -3.70 18.91
CA SER A 95 26.67 -2.86 19.60
C SER A 95 27.28 -1.85 18.64
N LEU A 96 27.19 -0.55 18.98
CA LEU A 96 27.87 0.56 18.30
C LEU A 96 29.15 0.93 19.04
N PHE A 97 30.16 1.37 18.28
CA PHE A 97 31.40 1.89 18.82
C PHE A 97 31.37 3.41 18.91
N CYS A 98 31.63 3.93 20.11
CA CYS A 98 31.51 5.34 20.48
C CYS A 98 32.86 5.84 20.98
N PRO A 99 33.76 6.30 20.08
CA PRO A 99 35.10 6.75 20.47
C PRO A 99 35.08 8.02 21.31
N ARG A 100 34.00 8.81 21.22
CA ARG A 100 33.80 10.07 21.95
C ARG A 100 33.04 9.90 23.28
N ALA A 101 32.92 8.67 23.79
CA ALA A 101 32.32 8.41 25.10
C ALA A 101 33.13 9.08 26.22
N LYS A 102 32.44 9.58 27.26
CA LYS A 102 33.11 10.26 28.37
C LYS A 102 34.00 9.28 29.15
N PRO A 103 35.08 9.75 29.82
CA PRO A 103 35.85 8.91 30.72
C PRO A 103 34.95 8.25 31.77
N GLY A 104 35.01 6.91 31.87
CA GLY A 104 34.13 6.11 32.75
C GLY A 104 32.90 5.51 32.06
N GLU A 105 32.54 5.95 30.85
CA GLU A 105 31.46 5.35 30.07
C GLU A 105 31.96 4.20 29.17
N LYS A 106 31.08 3.25 28.87
CA LYS A 106 31.38 2.14 27.94
C LYS A 106 31.53 2.68 26.51
N LYS A 107 32.70 2.45 25.89
CA LYS A 107 32.96 2.76 24.47
C LYS A 107 32.09 1.95 23.50
N PHE A 108 31.52 0.81 23.95
CA PHE A 108 30.55 0.04 23.19
C PHE A 108 29.16 0.20 23.78
N ARG A 109 28.24 0.70 22.96
CA ARG A 109 26.84 0.93 23.35
C ARG A 109 25.94 -0.08 22.65
N LYS A 110 25.23 -0.89 23.44
CA LYS A 110 24.24 -1.84 22.94
C LYS A 110 22.93 -1.08 22.63
N MET A 111 22.42 -1.23 21.43
CA MET A 111 21.14 -0.67 20.98
C MET A 111 20.22 -1.78 20.52
N VAL A 112 18.92 -1.62 20.75
CA VAL A 112 17.89 -2.49 20.19
C VAL A 112 17.35 -1.83 18.94
N THR A 113 17.26 -2.60 17.87
CA THR A 113 16.76 -2.18 16.56
C THR A 113 15.60 -3.08 16.17
N LYS A 114 14.64 -2.52 15.44
CA LYS A 114 13.46 -3.24 14.96
C LYS A 114 13.46 -3.32 13.45
N ALA A 115 12.92 -4.42 12.92
CA ALA A 115 12.68 -4.61 11.49
C ALA A 115 11.40 -5.41 11.28
N PRO A 116 10.69 -5.25 10.16
CA PRO A 116 9.55 -6.09 9.82
C PRO A 116 9.97 -7.55 9.70
N LEU A 117 9.16 -8.44 10.26
CA LEU A 117 9.27 -9.88 10.07
C LEU A 117 8.65 -10.28 8.72
N ASP A 118 7.48 -9.73 8.44
CA ASP A 118 6.68 -10.01 7.26
C ASP A 118 5.82 -8.77 6.90
N CYS A 119 5.31 -8.73 5.67
CA CYS A 119 4.59 -7.60 5.11
C CYS A 119 3.31 -8.05 4.40
N MET A 120 2.21 -7.32 4.62
CA MET A 120 0.91 -7.61 3.99
C MET A 120 0.18 -6.32 3.63
N CYS A 121 -0.76 -6.41 2.68
CA CYS A 121 -1.68 -5.31 2.39
C CYS A 121 -2.68 -5.16 3.53
N ARG A 122 -2.63 -4.03 4.23
CA ARG A 122 -3.49 -3.70 5.37
C ARG A 122 -4.13 -2.33 5.16
N PRO A 123 -5.29 -2.03 5.78
CA PRO A 123 -5.85 -0.69 5.74
C PRO A 123 -4.80 0.35 6.18
N CYS A 124 -4.64 1.42 5.40
CA CYS A 124 -3.76 2.51 5.78
C CYS A 124 -4.25 3.14 7.10
N THR A 125 -3.34 3.59 7.96
CA THR A 125 -3.71 4.41 9.12
C THR A 125 -4.50 5.61 8.61
N SER A 126 -5.74 5.74 9.06
CA SER A 126 -6.82 6.50 8.43
C SER A 126 -6.41 7.84 7.82
N VAL A 127 -6.84 8.10 6.58
CA VAL A 127 -7.07 9.49 6.16
C VAL A 127 -8.38 9.91 6.83
N GLU A 128 -8.30 10.94 7.65
CA GLU A 128 -9.45 11.51 8.34
C GLU A 128 -10.49 11.95 7.30
N GLU A 129 -11.66 11.31 7.28
CA GLU A 129 -12.72 11.59 6.30
C GLU A 129 -13.16 13.06 6.32
N TYR A 130 -13.05 13.72 7.49
CA TYR A 130 -13.31 15.14 7.68
C TYR A 130 -12.28 16.09 7.06
N ALA A 131 -11.10 15.59 6.67
CA ALA A 131 -10.05 16.37 6.03
C ALA A 131 -10.18 16.38 4.48
N ILE A 132 -11.17 15.66 3.93
CA ILE A 132 -11.39 15.58 2.48
C ILE A 132 -12.36 16.69 2.07
N ILE A 133 -11.80 17.79 1.56
CA ILE A 133 -12.60 18.90 1.01
C ILE A 133 -12.85 18.62 -0.48
N PRO A 134 -14.11 18.63 -0.95
CA PRO A 134 -14.41 18.53 -2.38
C PRO A 134 -13.67 19.60 -3.18
N GLN A 135 -13.10 19.19 -4.32
CA GLN A 135 -12.27 20.08 -5.14
C GLN A 135 -13.03 21.33 -5.64
N GLU A 136 -14.36 21.23 -5.79
CA GLU A 136 -15.24 22.36 -6.14
C GLU A 136 -15.32 23.45 -5.05
N ILE A 137 -14.95 23.13 -3.81
CA ILE A 137 -14.99 24.04 -2.64
C ILE A 137 -13.58 24.45 -2.21
N ALA A 138 -12.56 23.66 -2.56
CA ALA A 138 -11.17 23.90 -2.18
C ALA A 138 -10.63 25.28 -2.61
N GLY A 139 -11.15 25.86 -3.71
CA GLY A 139 -10.77 27.19 -4.19
C GLY A 139 -11.51 28.37 -3.53
N PHE A 140 -12.57 28.11 -2.75
CA PHE A 140 -13.33 29.13 -2.01
C PHE A 140 -12.92 29.24 -0.54
N ALA A 141 -12.09 28.32 -0.05
CA ALA A 141 -11.66 28.29 1.34
C ALA A 141 -10.57 29.32 1.67
N ASP A 142 -9.79 29.77 0.69
CA ASP A 142 -8.69 30.73 0.90
C ASP A 142 -9.10 32.21 0.75
N GLU A 143 -10.27 32.52 0.19
CA GLU A 143 -10.70 33.91 -0.11
C GLU A 143 -12.19 34.13 0.27
N GLY A 144 -12.58 33.94 1.54
CA GLY A 144 -13.96 34.16 1.97
C GLY A 144 -14.17 34.37 3.47
N PRO A 145 -15.14 35.21 3.89
CA PRO A 145 -15.33 35.66 5.28
C PRO A 145 -15.87 34.59 6.25
N PHE A 146 -15.82 33.31 5.87
CA PHE A 146 -16.48 32.21 6.56
C PHE A 146 -15.60 31.48 7.60
N THR A 147 -14.53 32.12 8.08
CA THR A 147 -13.66 31.57 9.16
C THR A 147 -14.31 31.55 10.55
N THR A 148 -15.61 31.86 10.67
CA THR A 148 -16.35 31.72 11.93
C THR A 148 -17.39 30.60 11.82
N SER A 149 -17.08 29.52 12.52
CA SER A 149 -17.86 28.31 12.75
C SER A 149 -19.22 28.56 13.43
N ALA A 150 -20.18 29.16 12.71
CA ALA A 150 -21.51 29.45 13.26
C ALA A 150 -22.71 29.11 12.36
N HIS A 151 -22.54 28.78 11.07
CA HIS A 151 -23.69 28.63 10.16
C HIS A 151 -24.36 27.25 10.11
N PHE A 152 -23.76 26.19 10.68
CA PHE A 152 -24.40 24.86 10.78
C PHE A 152 -24.88 24.51 12.19
N ARG A 153 -25.34 25.50 12.97
CA ARG A 153 -26.10 25.26 14.20
C ARG A 153 -27.50 25.86 14.12
N ARG A 154 -28.44 25.10 13.54
CA ARG A 154 -29.83 24.89 14.02
C ARG A 154 -30.72 24.40 12.87
N ALA A 155 -31.19 23.17 12.99
CA ALA A 155 -32.55 22.81 12.62
C ALA A 155 -33.05 21.83 13.68
N SER A 156 -33.43 22.40 14.83
CA SER A 156 -34.30 21.73 15.79
C SER A 156 -35.74 21.92 15.31
N GLY A 157 -36.45 20.83 15.03
CA GLY A 157 -37.92 20.77 15.06
C GLY A 157 -38.66 20.94 13.73
N LEU A 158 -39.32 19.85 13.32
CA LEU A 158 -40.62 19.64 12.63
C LEU A 158 -40.47 18.28 11.90
N GLN A 159 -41.09 17.17 12.29
CA GLN A 159 -42.40 16.92 12.88
C GLN A 159 -42.35 15.60 13.68
#